data_AF-A0A6V7KBJ1-F1
#
_entry.id   AF-A0A6V7KBJ1-F1
#
_cell.length_a   1.000
_cell.length_b   1.000
_cell.length_c   1.000
_cell.angle_alpha   90.00
_cell.angle_beta   90.00
_cell.angle_gamma   90.00
#
_symmetry.space_group_name_H-M   'P 1'
#
loop_
_entity.id
_entity.type
_entity.pdbx_description
1 polymer ?
#
loop_
_entity_poly.entity_id
_entity_poly.type
_entity_poly.pdbx_seq_one_letter_code
_entity_poly.pdbx_strand_id
1 'polypeptide(L)'
;EGLCESKSDYTGRENANHVDLNRDFPDQFDRSANTFIRGGNIVSGRQNETIAMMTWISTKPFVLSGNFHGGAMVASYPYDSG
;
A
#
# COMPACT_ATOMS: atom_id res chain seq x y z
N GLU A 1 -16.28 -15.74 8.09
CA GLU A 1 -16.43 -14.27 8.07
C GLU A 1 -17.52 -13.88 9.07
N GLY A 2 -17.37 -12.78 9.82
CA GLY A 2 -18.36 -12.42 10.85
C GLY A 2 -17.86 -11.57 12.03
N LEU A 3 -16.59 -11.15 12.03
CA LEU A 3 -16.07 -10.22 13.04
C LEU A 3 -16.02 -8.81 12.45
N CYS A 4 -16.63 -7.85 13.13
CA CYS A 4 -16.57 -6.44 12.76
C CYS A 4 -15.19 -5.83 13.01
N GLU A 5 -14.45 -6.40 13.97
CA GLU A 5 -13.11 -5.96 14.37
C GLU A 5 -12.04 -6.94 13.89
N SER A 6 -10.83 -6.41 13.69
CA SER A 6 -9.65 -7.24 13.43
C SER A 6 -9.32 -8.12 14.63
N LYS A 7 -8.62 -9.24 14.39
CA LYS A 7 -8.10 -10.09 15.48
C LYS A 7 -7.00 -9.36 16.26
N SER A 8 -6.69 -9.86 17.46
CA SER A 8 -5.83 -9.24 18.49
C SER A 8 -4.37 -8.97 18.08
N ASP A 9 -4.00 -9.31 16.86
CA ASP A 9 -2.67 -9.20 16.24
C ASP A 9 -2.75 -8.78 14.76
N TYR A 10 -3.88 -8.21 14.33
CA TYR A 10 -4.15 -7.92 12.92
C TYR A 10 -4.09 -9.14 11.98
N THR A 11 -4.23 -10.36 12.51
CA THR A 11 -4.30 -11.58 11.69
C THR A 11 -5.38 -11.45 10.63
N GLY A 12 -4.96 -11.55 9.36
CA GLY A 12 -5.81 -11.46 8.17
C GLY A 12 -5.90 -10.06 7.55
N ARG A 13 -5.39 -9.02 8.22
CA ARG A 13 -5.20 -7.68 7.61
C ARG A 13 -3.89 -7.62 6.82
N GLU A 14 -2.82 -8.11 7.42
CA GLU A 14 -1.49 -8.13 6.83
C GLU A 14 -1.34 -9.28 5.83
N ASN A 15 -0.33 -9.21 4.96
CA ASN A 15 0.01 -10.32 4.09
C ASN A 15 0.66 -11.49 4.87
N ALA A 16 1.04 -12.55 4.15
CA ALA A 16 1.64 -13.75 4.76
C ALA A 16 2.99 -13.49 5.47
N ASN A 17 3.64 -12.35 5.20
CA ASN A 17 4.88 -11.93 5.85
C ASN A 17 4.64 -10.96 7.01
N HIS A 18 3.39 -10.79 7.46
CA HIS A 18 3.01 -9.83 8.52
C HIS A 18 3.35 -8.37 8.15
N VAL A 19 3.12 -8.00 6.89
CA VAL A 19 3.29 -6.63 6.38
C VAL A 19 1.93 -6.05 5.98
N ASP A 20 1.64 -4.83 6.44
CA ASP A 20 0.50 -4.05 5.99
C ASP A 20 0.77 -3.47 4.58
N LEU A 21 0.11 -4.05 3.58
CA LEU A 21 0.28 -3.65 2.17
C LEU A 21 -0.15 -2.20 1.91
N ASN A 22 -1.05 -1.62 2.71
CA ASN A 22 -1.45 -0.20 2.59
C ASN A 22 -0.42 0.77 3.21
N ARG A 23 0.69 0.23 3.72
CA ARG A 23 1.87 1.00 4.17
C ARG A 23 3.14 0.60 3.42
N ASP A 24 3.02 -0.34 2.47
CA ASP A 24 4.15 -0.89 1.70
C ASP A 24 4.34 -0.21 0.34
N PHE A 25 3.58 0.85 0.00
CA PHE A 25 3.84 1.67 -1.19
C PHE A 25 4.91 2.75 -0.93
N PRO A 26 5.61 3.24 -1.96
CA PRO A 26 6.52 4.37 -1.82
C PRO A 26 5.78 5.62 -1.30
N ASP A 27 6.30 6.24 -0.25
CA ASP A 27 5.73 7.43 0.36
C ASP A 27 6.43 8.69 -0.14
N GLN A 28 5.67 9.77 -0.35
CA GLN A 28 6.17 11.03 -0.92
C GLN A 28 7.01 11.87 0.07
N PHE A 29 6.88 11.62 1.38
CA PHE A 29 7.61 12.31 2.43
C PHE A 29 8.79 11.49 2.98
N ASP A 30 8.87 10.21 2.63
CA ASP A 30 10.00 9.36 3.01
C ASP A 30 11.30 9.89 2.41
N ARG A 31 12.15 10.46 3.27
CA ARG A 31 13.48 10.95 2.89
C ARG A 31 14.43 9.83 2.47
N SER A 32 14.12 8.57 2.81
CA SER A 32 14.82 7.41 2.29
C SER A 32 14.56 7.19 0.79
N ALA A 33 13.54 7.82 0.22
CA ALA A 33 13.36 7.92 -1.23
C ALA A 33 14.49 8.69 -1.94
N ASN A 34 15.29 9.50 -1.23
CA ASN A 34 16.56 10.01 -1.78
C ASN A 34 17.59 8.89 -2.07
N THR A 35 17.35 7.66 -1.61
CA THR A 35 18.14 6.48 -2.01
C THR A 35 17.83 6.07 -3.44
N PHE A 36 16.65 6.41 -4.00
CA PHE A 36 16.37 6.28 -5.44
C PHE A 36 17.27 7.19 -6.28
N ILE A 37 17.64 8.37 -5.75
CA ILE A 37 18.62 9.28 -6.36
C ILE A 37 20.06 8.70 -6.30
N ARG A 38 20.33 7.75 -5.41
CA ARG A 38 21.62 7.03 -5.29
C ARG A 38 21.62 5.67 -6.01
N GLY A 39 20.75 5.46 -7.00
CA GLY A 39 20.69 4.22 -7.78
C GLY A 39 19.93 3.08 -7.12
N GLY A 40 19.17 3.35 -6.05
CA GLY A 40 18.23 2.38 -5.47
C GLY A 40 17.03 2.12 -6.37
N ASN A 41 16.50 0.90 -6.34
CA ASN A 41 15.30 0.50 -7.10
C ASN A 41 14.03 0.76 -6.28
N ILE A 42 13.01 1.39 -6.89
CA ILE A 42 11.69 1.69 -6.28
C ILE A 42 10.95 0.47 -5.73
N VAL A 43 11.25 -0.73 -6.25
CA VAL A 43 10.64 -1.99 -5.77
C VAL A 43 11.43 -2.65 -4.64
N SER A 44 12.63 -2.15 -4.31
CA SER A 44 13.49 -2.79 -3.31
C SER A 44 12.84 -2.78 -1.93
N GLY A 45 12.80 -3.95 -1.28
CA GLY A 45 12.26 -4.12 0.06
C GLY A 45 10.73 -4.18 0.15
N ARG A 46 10.02 -4.21 -0.98
CA ARG A 46 8.55 -4.28 -1.01
C ARG A 46 8.03 -5.70 -1.19
N GLN A 47 6.79 -5.94 -0.78
CA GLN A 47 6.11 -7.23 -0.90
C GLN A 47 5.73 -7.52 -2.35
N ASN A 48 5.60 -8.81 -2.68
CA ASN A 48 5.29 -9.25 -4.05
C ASN A 48 3.96 -8.69 -4.54
N GLU A 49 2.96 -8.60 -3.66
CA GLU A 49 1.64 -8.02 -3.94
C GLU A 49 1.76 -6.54 -4.33
N THR A 50 2.54 -5.77 -3.58
CA THR A 50 2.82 -4.36 -3.86
C THR A 50 3.53 -4.18 -5.20
N ILE A 51 4.57 -4.99 -5.46
CA ILE A 51 5.32 -4.93 -6.72
C ILE A 51 4.42 -5.25 -7.91
N ALA A 52 3.56 -6.27 -7.79
CA ALA A 52 2.61 -6.62 -8.83
C ALA A 52 1.63 -5.47 -9.13
N MET A 53 1.10 -4.81 -8.10
CA MET A 53 0.21 -3.66 -8.24
C MET A 53 0.92 -2.44 -8.85
N MET A 54 2.11 -2.09 -8.36
CA MET A 54 2.93 -1.00 -8.92
C MET A 54 3.21 -1.23 -10.41
N THR A 55 3.59 -2.46 -10.76
CA THR A 55 3.85 -2.84 -12.16
C THR A 55 2.58 -2.70 -12.98
N TRP A 56 1.46 -3.26 -12.51
CA TRP A 56 0.20 -3.22 -13.23
C TRP A 56 -0.31 -1.80 -13.46
N ILE A 57 -0.30 -0.95 -12.42
CA ILE A 57 -0.67 0.47 -12.51
C ILE A 57 0.16 1.19 -13.58
N SER A 58 1.46 0.88 -13.70
CA SER A 58 2.33 1.49 -14.72
C SER A 58 2.11 0.97 -16.14
N THR A 59 1.46 -0.19 -16.31
CA THR A 59 1.30 -0.82 -17.63
C THR A 59 0.20 -0.20 -18.50
N LYS A 60 -0.71 0.59 -17.92
CA LYS A 60 -1.85 1.19 -18.60
C LYS A 60 -2.08 2.63 -18.11
N PRO A 61 -2.61 3.52 -18.97
CA PRO A 61 -2.99 4.86 -18.55
C PRO A 61 -4.35 4.82 -17.82
N PHE A 62 -4.37 4.29 -16.60
CA PHE A 62 -5.56 4.37 -15.75
C PHE A 62 -5.92 5.84 -15.51
N VAL A 63 -7.19 6.18 -15.74
CA VAL A 63 -7.69 7.57 -15.58
C VAL A 63 -8.29 7.78 -14.18
N LEU A 64 -8.92 6.75 -13.63
CA LEU A 64 -9.56 6.78 -12.31
C LEU A 64 -9.45 5.41 -11.64
N SER A 65 -9.27 5.40 -10.32
CA SER A 65 -9.22 4.19 -9.49
C SER A 65 -9.93 4.40 -8.16
N GLY A 66 -10.36 3.31 -7.54
CA GLY A 66 -10.83 3.27 -6.16
C GLY A 66 -10.45 1.94 -5.50
N ASN A 67 -10.10 1.99 -4.22
CA ASN A 67 -9.87 0.81 -3.39
C ASN A 67 -10.95 0.72 -2.31
N PHE A 68 -11.22 -0.49 -1.81
CA PHE A 68 -12.29 -0.73 -0.85
C PHE A 68 -11.71 -1.24 0.47
N HIS A 69 -12.12 -0.63 1.58
CA HIS A 69 -11.73 -0.99 2.93
C HIS A 69 -12.96 -1.13 3.83
N GLY A 70 -12.88 -2.02 4.82
CA GLY A 70 -13.83 -2.12 5.92
C GLY A 70 -13.35 -1.35 7.16
N GLY A 71 -14.28 -1.03 8.07
CA GLY A 71 -14.02 -0.38 9.36
C GLY A 71 -14.63 1.01 9.53
N ALA A 72 -15.01 1.68 8.45
CA ALA A 72 -15.72 2.96 8.47
C ALA A 72 -16.61 3.13 7.23
N MET A 73 -17.58 4.05 7.29
CA MET A 73 -18.40 4.47 6.14
C MET A 73 -18.03 5.90 5.75
N VAL A 74 -17.07 6.03 4.83
CA VAL A 74 -16.52 7.33 4.39
C VAL A 74 -15.93 7.21 2.98
N ALA A 75 -15.89 8.31 2.24
CA ALA A 75 -15.09 8.45 1.02
C ALA A 75 -13.81 9.23 1.35
N SER A 76 -12.68 8.51 1.47
CA SER A 76 -11.36 9.12 1.67
C SER A 76 -10.73 9.48 0.33
N TYR A 77 -10.03 10.62 0.25
CA TYR A 77 -9.38 11.11 -0.96
C TYR A 77 -8.02 11.72 -0.63
N PRO A 78 -7.10 11.84 -1.61
CA PRO A 78 -5.75 12.31 -1.34
C PRO A 78 -5.68 13.70 -0.67
N TYR A 79 -4.71 13.95 0.22
CA TYR A 79 -3.59 13.06 0.60
C TYR A 79 -3.86 12.32 1.92
N ASP A 80 -3.35 11.08 2.03
CA ASP A 80 -3.49 10.27 3.24
C ASP A 80 -2.46 10.59 4.34
N SER A 81 -1.36 11.27 3.98
CA SER A 81 -0.29 11.72 4.88
C SER A 81 0.02 13.21 4.64
N GLY A 82 0.56 13.89 5.65
CA GLY A 82 0.98 15.30 5.60
C GLY A 82 2.23 15.57 6.41
#